data_AF-A0AAU7UF73-F1
#
_entry.id   AF-A0AAU7UF73-F1
#
_cell.length_a   1.000
_cell.length_b   1.000
_cell.length_c   1.000
_cell.angle_alpha   90.00
_cell.angle_beta   90.00
_cell.angle_gamma   90.00
#
_symmetry.space_group_name_H-M   'P 1'
#
loop_
_entity.id
_entity.type
_entity.pdbx_description
1 polymer ?
#
loop_
_entity_poly.entity_id
_entity_poly.type
_entity_poly.pdbx_seq_one_letter_code
_entity_poly.pdbx_strand_id
1 'polypeptide(L)'
;MISFADSQTRWGRLQRLTLLVTLSVAGGAASAQATDPFLRSAPSVVIPSLAPSGPAVSTPVASSRLPAFGPPRASTSGSVTRVVFDLPAGLSYTLTPTFSGLRLDVRGVVAQPLQQGSLGAMVSGYQLTPVEGGAQALLSTPFPLGLQTGWSATEATIATGGRVLILQLGSTVAGGAGASVRGAVQAVASPSAAPTDPPPGRTVLPTPTADQLPPGDAVTPQPAALPEATPPLAPSPAVRQTAGVVPGTLPPQASVAAPRIGKNPGLTRVVLDLPPGTGYRVTLLPLGLRLDLTGVSAPVQSAQAISPELRGWSYTAGLTGVAVTLTTATPLSQRNGWRMVLLPPTEGSTLSRLALDFSPALADLSPLGGKAVARLVSSRSGLLAFSGTPNLPRVVLDPGHGGNDPGAIGSVVEKQVTLDVARRVRSMLQPAGVDVLMTRDGDVALNADKATDLGLRAALGTGRAQLFVSIHVNSTESRSALLGYGVETWWNRNNPSSQALAGDLQRDVIDSTAAYSRGLKNNKSLAVLRLSHIPAALVEIGYASHPIDGQNLQDTNYLDRVAFGIASGIRDALQDGLGADWR
;
A
#
# COMPACT_ATOMS: atom_id res chain seq x y z
N MET A 1 -18.83 47.08 48.60
CA MET A 1 -18.33 48.25 47.86
C MET A 1 -17.15 47.77 47.03
N ILE A 2 -17.34 47.47 45.73
CA ILE A 2 -17.04 48.37 44.57
C ILE A 2 -15.55 48.76 44.61
N SER A 3 -14.66 48.54 43.64
CA SER A 3 -14.78 48.39 42.17
C SER A 3 -13.51 47.74 41.60
N PHE A 4 -13.66 47.10 40.44
CA PHE A 4 -12.63 46.91 39.41
C PHE A 4 -12.27 48.24 38.74
N ALA A 5 -11.03 48.38 38.25
CA ALA A 5 -10.71 49.09 37.00
C ALA A 5 -9.26 48.81 36.52
N ASP A 6 -9.18 48.13 35.38
CA ASP A 6 -8.32 48.35 34.20
C ASP A 6 -6.87 48.84 34.30
N SER A 7 -5.98 48.13 33.59
CA SER A 7 -4.75 48.72 33.05
C SER A 7 -4.36 48.11 31.69
N GLN A 8 -4.41 48.95 30.65
CA GLN A 8 -3.83 48.75 29.33
C GLN A 8 -2.42 49.37 29.23
N THR A 9 -1.62 48.78 28.33
CA THR A 9 -0.54 49.37 27.48
C THR A 9 0.90 49.64 28.00
N ARG A 10 1.79 48.74 27.55
CA ARG A 10 3.08 48.90 26.79
C ARG A 10 4.34 49.54 27.41
N TRP A 11 5.46 48.78 27.29
CA TRP A 11 6.76 49.06 26.61
C TRP A 11 7.99 48.63 27.44
N GLY A 12 8.93 47.88 26.83
CA GLY A 12 10.35 47.93 27.23
C GLY A 12 11.21 46.67 27.14
N ARG A 13 11.95 46.54 26.02
CA ARG A 13 13.34 46.00 25.86
C ARG A 13 13.64 44.51 26.10
N LEU A 14 14.06 43.85 25.01
CA LEU A 14 15.00 42.71 24.99
C LEU A 14 16.21 43.09 24.12
N GLN A 15 17.40 42.98 24.71
CA GLN A 15 18.70 43.22 24.07
C GLN A 15 19.08 42.05 23.14
N ARG A 16 19.62 42.40 21.97
CA ARG A 16 20.27 41.51 21.01
C ARG A 16 21.75 41.34 21.39
N LEU A 17 22.25 40.11 21.37
CA LEU A 17 23.68 39.81 21.30
C LEU A 17 24.00 39.31 19.88
N THR A 18 24.94 39.98 19.24
CA THR A 18 25.43 39.72 17.87
C THR A 18 26.72 38.90 17.96
N LEU A 19 26.85 37.84 17.15
CA LEU A 19 28.13 37.19 16.88
C LEU A 19 28.39 37.22 15.36
N LEU A 20 29.50 37.84 14.98
CA LEU A 20 30.02 37.96 13.61
C LEU A 20 30.59 36.62 13.13
N VAL A 21 30.32 36.27 11.86
CA VAL A 21 31.26 35.53 11.00
C VAL A 21 31.22 36.15 9.61
N THR A 22 32.39 36.56 9.13
CA THR A 22 32.67 37.14 7.81
C THR A 22 32.78 36.06 6.73
N LEU A 23 32.20 36.30 5.55
CA LEU A 23 32.53 35.56 4.32
C LEU A 23 32.72 36.54 3.16
N SER A 24 33.87 36.42 2.50
CA SER A 24 34.35 37.27 1.41
C SER A 24 33.72 36.90 0.06
N VAL A 25 33.48 37.91 -0.77
CA VAL A 25 32.95 37.83 -2.14
C VAL A 25 34.10 37.82 -3.15
N ALA A 26 33.99 36.98 -4.19
CA ALA A 26 34.63 37.20 -5.49
C ALA A 26 33.69 36.72 -6.60
N GLY A 27 33.37 37.63 -7.53
CA GLY A 27 32.48 37.39 -8.67
C GLY A 27 33.21 36.95 -9.93
N GLY A 28 32.43 36.41 -10.87
CA GLY A 28 32.82 36.15 -12.25
C GLY A 28 31.58 35.85 -13.08
N ALA A 29 31.22 36.79 -13.96
CA ALA A 29 30.12 36.69 -14.92
C ALA A 29 30.65 36.18 -16.27
N ALA A 30 29.88 35.33 -16.95
CA ALA A 30 29.97 35.15 -18.40
C ALA A 30 28.61 34.72 -18.97
N SER A 31 28.29 35.35 -20.10
CA SER A 31 27.00 35.49 -20.76
C SER A 31 26.56 34.28 -21.58
N ALA A 32 25.24 34.11 -21.65
CA ALA A 32 24.53 33.24 -22.59
C ALA A 32 24.53 33.81 -24.01
N GLN A 33 24.66 32.93 -25.02
CA GLN A 33 24.29 33.21 -26.41
C GLN A 33 23.45 32.05 -26.93
N ALA A 34 22.25 32.40 -27.42
CA ALA A 34 21.35 31.55 -28.17
C ALA A 34 21.80 31.48 -29.63
N THR A 35 21.72 30.29 -30.24
CA THR A 35 21.82 30.13 -31.70
C THR A 35 20.70 29.24 -32.24
N ASP A 36 20.32 29.60 -33.46
CA ASP A 36 19.06 29.40 -34.20
C ASP A 36 18.83 27.96 -34.74
N PRO A 37 17.58 27.44 -34.73
CA PRO A 37 17.25 26.07 -35.16
C PRO A 37 17.09 25.81 -36.68
N PHE A 38 17.53 26.68 -37.61
CA PHE A 38 17.43 26.39 -39.05
C PHE A 38 18.69 26.68 -39.88
N LEU A 39 19.69 25.78 -39.86
CA LEU A 39 20.66 25.66 -40.96
C LEU A 39 21.05 24.19 -41.24
N ARG A 40 20.77 23.75 -42.47
CA ARG A 40 21.21 22.47 -43.05
C ARG A 40 22.53 22.66 -43.79
N SER A 41 23.44 21.69 -43.70
CA SER A 41 24.38 21.35 -44.77
C SER A 41 24.76 19.87 -44.73
N ALA A 42 24.86 19.28 -45.92
CA ALA A 42 24.90 17.85 -46.25
C ALA A 42 26.35 17.34 -46.52
N PRO A 43 26.58 16.03 -46.77
CA PRO A 43 27.82 15.32 -46.43
C PRO A 43 28.83 15.18 -47.59
N SER A 44 30.07 14.77 -47.27
CA SER A 44 31.07 14.32 -48.25
C SER A 44 31.24 12.80 -48.23
N VAL A 45 31.22 12.23 -49.44
CA VAL A 45 31.31 10.81 -49.83
C VAL A 45 32.76 10.41 -50.08
N VAL A 46 33.13 9.15 -49.79
CA VAL A 46 34.32 8.47 -50.35
C VAL A 46 33.95 7.05 -50.81
N ILE A 47 34.42 6.68 -52.01
CA ILE A 47 34.14 5.48 -52.83
C ILE A 47 35.29 4.42 -52.66
N PRO A 48 35.06 3.10 -52.88
CA PRO A 48 35.97 2.02 -52.48
C PRO A 48 36.88 1.46 -53.60
N SER A 49 37.87 0.61 -53.25
CA SER A 49 38.67 -0.20 -54.18
C SER A 49 38.94 -1.63 -53.67
N LEU A 50 39.11 -2.60 -54.60
CA LEU A 50 39.22 -4.08 -54.44
C LEU A 50 40.57 -4.59 -55.01
N ALA A 51 41.39 -5.39 -54.28
CA ALA A 51 41.63 -6.88 -54.35
C ALA A 51 43.08 -7.21 -54.88
N PRO A 52 43.71 -8.44 -54.82
CA PRO A 52 43.43 -9.73 -54.13
C PRO A 52 44.66 -10.52 -53.53
N SER A 53 44.39 -11.74 -53.00
CA SER A 53 45.23 -12.98 -52.82
C SER A 53 46.10 -13.23 -51.56
N GLY A 54 45.89 -14.38 -50.89
CA GLY A 54 46.58 -14.90 -49.68
C GLY A 54 47.81 -15.80 -49.99
N PRO A 55 48.26 -16.76 -49.12
CA PRO A 55 47.71 -17.22 -47.83
C PRO A 55 48.74 -17.33 -46.66
N ALA A 56 48.28 -17.47 -45.41
CA ALA A 56 48.85 -18.38 -44.41
C ALA A 56 47.99 -18.41 -43.14
N VAL A 57 47.84 -19.61 -42.61
CA VAL A 57 46.96 -20.03 -41.53
C VAL A 57 47.34 -19.38 -40.20
N SER A 58 46.37 -18.69 -39.59
CA SER A 58 46.12 -18.83 -38.16
C SER A 58 44.60 -18.82 -38.00
N THR A 59 44.02 -19.92 -37.54
CA THR A 59 42.65 -19.90 -37.04
C THR A 59 42.64 -19.03 -35.79
N PRO A 60 41.99 -17.85 -35.78
CA PRO A 60 41.63 -17.27 -34.51
C PRO A 60 40.60 -18.21 -33.91
N VAL A 61 40.88 -18.76 -32.73
CA VAL A 61 39.81 -19.23 -31.87
C VAL A 61 38.83 -18.06 -31.80
N ALA A 62 37.64 -18.22 -32.37
CA ALA A 62 36.58 -17.25 -32.23
C ALA A 62 36.28 -17.19 -30.74
N SER A 63 36.90 -16.22 -30.05
CA SER A 63 36.39 -15.74 -28.79
C SER A 63 34.99 -15.24 -29.13
N SER A 64 33.98 -16.03 -28.79
CA SER A 64 32.59 -15.63 -28.93
C SER A 64 32.40 -14.42 -28.02
N ARG A 65 32.65 -13.22 -28.54
CA ARG A 65 32.47 -11.98 -27.81
C ARG A 65 30.96 -11.89 -27.57
N LEU A 66 30.56 -11.99 -26.31
CA LEU A 66 29.16 -11.91 -25.92
C LEU A 66 28.56 -10.59 -26.47
N PRO A 67 27.33 -10.63 -26.99
CA PRO A 67 26.69 -9.44 -27.56
C PRO A 67 26.38 -8.40 -26.48
N ALA A 68 26.39 -7.11 -26.85
CA ALA A 68 26.08 -6.04 -25.93
C ALA A 68 24.56 -5.90 -25.69
N PHE A 69 24.17 -5.59 -24.45
CA PHE A 69 22.79 -5.25 -24.09
C PHE A 69 22.71 -3.78 -23.67
N GLY A 70 21.91 -3.01 -24.40
CA GLY A 70 21.84 -1.56 -24.32
C GLY A 70 20.52 -1.04 -23.74
N PRO A 71 20.35 0.30 -23.70
CA PRO A 71 19.17 0.93 -23.13
C PRO A 71 17.91 0.66 -23.96
N PRO A 72 16.74 0.64 -23.32
CA PRO A 72 15.49 0.48 -24.04
C PRO A 72 15.12 1.74 -24.82
N ARG A 73 14.28 1.57 -25.83
CA ARG A 73 13.52 2.66 -26.46
C ARG A 73 12.14 2.74 -25.83
N ALA A 74 11.59 3.94 -25.67
CA ALA A 74 10.25 4.10 -25.13
C ALA A 74 9.41 5.11 -25.93
N SER A 75 8.09 4.89 -25.94
CA SER A 75 7.10 5.85 -26.41
C SER A 75 5.88 5.82 -25.49
N THR A 76 5.19 6.94 -25.33
CA THR A 76 4.00 7.03 -24.47
C THR A 76 2.81 7.50 -25.30
N SER A 77 1.66 6.84 -25.13
CA SER A 77 0.39 7.22 -25.74
C SER A 77 -0.72 7.04 -24.71
N GLY A 78 -1.37 8.14 -24.31
CA GLY A 78 -2.40 8.13 -23.28
C GLY A 78 -1.88 7.58 -21.94
N SER A 79 -2.58 6.58 -21.40
CA SER A 79 -2.26 5.90 -20.13
C SER A 79 -1.30 4.72 -20.27
N VAL A 80 -0.62 4.57 -21.41
CA VAL A 80 0.28 3.44 -21.68
C VAL A 80 1.65 3.93 -22.14
N THR A 81 2.70 3.49 -21.45
CA THR A 81 4.09 3.62 -21.90
C THR A 81 4.56 2.30 -22.49
N ARG A 82 4.99 2.33 -23.75
CA ARG A 82 5.60 1.21 -24.47
C ARG A 82 7.11 1.27 -24.31
N VAL A 83 7.72 0.21 -23.81
CA VAL A 83 9.17 0.06 -23.64
C VAL A 83 9.66 -1.10 -24.51
N VAL A 84 10.74 -0.91 -25.26
CA VAL A 84 11.26 -1.89 -26.22
C VAL A 84 12.74 -2.15 -25.94
N PHE A 85 13.08 -3.41 -25.68
CA PHE A 85 14.45 -3.88 -25.57
C PHE A 85 14.85 -4.67 -26.82
N ASP A 86 16.06 -4.42 -27.32
CA ASP A 86 16.66 -5.28 -28.34
C ASP A 86 17.24 -6.52 -27.67
N LEU A 87 16.92 -7.70 -28.22
CA LEU A 87 17.34 -8.99 -27.69
C LEU A 87 18.34 -9.67 -28.65
N PRO A 88 19.66 -9.55 -28.39
CA PRO A 88 20.67 -10.32 -29.11
C PRO A 88 20.42 -11.84 -29.14
N ALA A 89 20.98 -12.50 -30.15
CA ALA A 89 20.94 -13.96 -30.24
C ALA A 89 21.69 -14.61 -29.07
N GLY A 90 21.18 -15.74 -28.57
CA GLY A 90 21.82 -16.53 -27.51
C GLY A 90 21.58 -16.07 -26.08
N LEU A 91 20.86 -14.96 -25.84
CA LEU A 91 20.50 -14.54 -24.49
C LEU A 91 19.31 -15.32 -23.93
N SER A 92 19.26 -15.39 -22.59
CA SER A 92 18.09 -15.80 -21.81
C SER A 92 17.71 -14.66 -20.87
N TYR A 93 16.42 -14.50 -20.56
CA TYR A 93 16.00 -13.46 -19.62
C TYR A 93 14.79 -13.87 -18.78
N THR A 94 14.60 -13.16 -17.66
CA THR A 94 13.47 -13.32 -16.74
C THR A 94 12.81 -11.98 -16.47
N LEU A 95 11.48 -11.95 -16.44
CA LEU A 95 10.65 -10.81 -16.05
C LEU A 95 10.09 -11.03 -14.64
N THR A 96 10.32 -10.07 -13.75
CA THR A 96 9.79 -10.09 -12.38
C THR A 96 8.97 -8.83 -12.15
N PRO A 97 7.63 -8.88 -12.26
CA PRO A 97 6.78 -7.77 -11.84
C PRO A 97 6.88 -7.58 -10.33
N THR A 98 6.96 -6.33 -9.92
CA THR A 98 7.08 -5.87 -8.54
C THR A 98 6.09 -4.74 -8.29
N PHE A 99 5.87 -4.39 -7.03
CA PHE A 99 5.02 -3.26 -6.68
C PHE A 99 5.57 -1.91 -7.14
N SER A 100 6.89 -1.80 -7.36
CA SER A 100 7.54 -0.58 -7.83
C SER A 100 7.85 -0.60 -9.33
N GLY A 101 7.40 -1.62 -10.07
CA GLY A 101 7.62 -1.76 -11.50
C GLY A 101 8.14 -3.13 -11.93
N LEU A 102 8.90 -3.22 -13.00
CA LEU A 102 9.27 -4.49 -13.65
C LEU A 102 10.78 -4.67 -13.64
N ARG A 103 11.27 -5.80 -13.11
CA ARG A 103 12.69 -6.17 -13.21
C ARG A 103 12.89 -7.16 -14.36
N LEU A 104 13.90 -6.91 -15.19
CA LEU A 104 14.32 -7.75 -16.30
C LEU A 104 15.77 -8.20 -16.03
N ASP A 105 15.96 -9.49 -15.76
CA ASP A 105 17.28 -10.10 -15.55
C ASP A 105 17.71 -10.81 -16.85
N VAL A 106 18.80 -10.36 -17.48
CA VAL A 106 19.30 -10.86 -18.77
C VAL A 106 20.65 -11.56 -18.57
N ARG A 107 20.85 -12.73 -19.19
CA ARG A 107 22.12 -13.47 -19.19
C ARG A 107 22.64 -13.72 -20.60
N GLY A 108 23.94 -13.93 -20.72
CA GLY A 108 24.60 -14.21 -22.00
C GLY A 108 24.89 -12.95 -22.83
N VAL A 109 25.03 -11.80 -22.15
CA VAL A 109 25.30 -10.50 -22.77
C VAL A 109 26.37 -9.75 -21.99
N VAL A 110 27.06 -8.81 -22.64
CA VAL A 110 27.84 -7.78 -21.95
C VAL A 110 26.94 -6.57 -21.73
N ALA A 111 26.61 -6.26 -20.48
CA ALA A 111 25.89 -5.03 -20.16
C ALA A 111 26.76 -3.82 -20.48
N GLN A 112 26.16 -2.78 -21.05
CA GLN A 112 26.79 -1.45 -21.08
C GLN A 112 26.95 -0.90 -19.65
N PRO A 113 27.85 0.08 -19.40
CA PRO A 113 28.00 0.71 -18.08
C PRO A 113 26.67 1.18 -17.50
N LEU A 114 26.61 1.38 -16.18
CA LEU A 114 25.40 1.82 -15.48
C LEU A 114 24.70 2.96 -16.23
N GLN A 115 23.46 2.72 -16.63
CA GLN A 115 22.64 3.69 -17.35
C GLN A 115 21.34 3.91 -16.59
N GLN A 116 20.91 5.16 -16.52
CA GLN A 116 19.67 5.55 -15.86
C GLN A 116 18.97 6.69 -16.62
N GLY A 117 17.65 6.75 -16.54
CA GLY A 117 16.87 7.80 -17.20
C GLY A 117 15.37 7.67 -16.92
N SER A 118 14.59 8.60 -17.46
CA SER A 118 13.12 8.52 -17.47
C SER A 118 12.62 8.02 -18.83
N LEU A 119 11.59 7.17 -18.83
CA LEU A 119 11.05 6.54 -20.05
C LEU A 119 9.61 6.95 -20.37
N GLY A 120 8.95 7.72 -19.49
CA GLY A 120 7.61 8.25 -19.71
C GLY A 120 6.77 8.36 -18.43
N ALA A 121 5.52 8.79 -18.57
CA ALA A 121 4.63 9.04 -17.44
C ALA A 121 4.27 7.76 -16.65
N MET A 122 4.17 6.61 -17.33
CA MET A 122 3.84 5.33 -16.69
C MET A 122 5.08 4.49 -16.34
N VAL A 123 6.27 4.91 -16.79
CA VAL A 123 7.57 4.33 -16.43
C VAL A 123 8.48 5.47 -15.97
N SER A 124 8.36 5.81 -14.70
CA SER A 124 8.96 6.99 -14.08
C SER A 124 10.49 6.93 -13.99
N GLY A 125 11.08 5.75 -14.22
CA GLY A 125 12.52 5.57 -14.24
C GLY A 125 12.93 4.24 -14.85
N TYR A 126 14.18 4.20 -15.31
CA TYR A 126 14.87 2.99 -15.72
C TYR A 126 16.29 3.02 -15.16
N GLN A 127 16.78 1.84 -14.77
CA GLN A 127 18.16 1.62 -14.36
C GLN A 127 18.66 0.30 -14.94
N LEU A 128 19.77 0.33 -15.68
CA LEU A 128 20.48 -0.84 -16.17
C LEU A 128 21.80 -1.01 -15.44
N THR A 129 21.92 -2.12 -14.71
CA THR A 129 23.08 -2.45 -13.89
C THR A 129 23.78 -3.66 -14.48
N PRO A 130 25.08 -3.59 -14.80
CA PRO A 130 25.89 -4.77 -15.12
C PRO A 130 25.89 -5.77 -13.96
N VAL A 131 25.68 -7.04 -14.26
CA VAL A 131 25.79 -8.13 -13.27
C VAL A 131 26.69 -9.23 -13.83
N GLU A 132 27.20 -10.10 -12.97
CA GLU A 132 28.04 -11.21 -13.41
C GLU A 132 27.31 -12.08 -14.46
N GLY A 133 27.91 -12.22 -15.64
CA GLY A 133 27.35 -12.99 -16.75
C GLY A 133 26.15 -12.36 -17.48
N GLY A 134 25.82 -11.08 -17.22
CA GLY A 134 24.66 -10.44 -17.85
C GLY A 134 24.37 -8.99 -17.45
N ALA A 135 23.08 -8.64 -17.46
CA ALA A 135 22.58 -7.30 -17.15
C ALA A 135 21.25 -7.37 -16.37
N GLN A 136 21.00 -6.42 -15.48
CA GLN A 136 19.70 -6.24 -14.83
C GLN A 136 19.12 -4.88 -15.21
N ALA A 137 17.92 -4.87 -15.79
CA ALA A 137 17.15 -3.66 -16.05
C ALA A 137 15.98 -3.56 -15.07
N LEU A 138 15.88 -2.45 -14.33
CA LEU A 138 14.75 -2.11 -13.48
C LEU A 138 13.94 -1.00 -14.14
N LEU A 139 12.66 -1.24 -14.40
CA LEU A 139 11.69 -0.24 -14.81
C LEU A 139 10.85 0.16 -13.61
N SER A 140 10.78 1.44 -13.28
CA SER A 140 9.99 1.96 -12.17
C SER A 140 8.61 2.39 -12.65
N THR A 141 7.53 1.93 -12.03
CA THR A 141 6.15 2.34 -12.36
C THR A 141 5.48 3.05 -11.17
N PRO A 142 4.58 4.03 -11.41
CA PRO A 142 3.84 4.72 -10.35
C PRO A 142 2.64 3.93 -9.82
N PHE A 143 2.44 2.70 -10.30
CA PHE A 143 1.39 1.76 -9.91
C PHE A 143 1.99 0.36 -9.82
N PRO A 144 1.44 -0.54 -8.98
CA PRO A 144 1.97 -1.87 -8.83
C PRO A 144 1.74 -2.75 -10.06
N LEU A 145 2.69 -3.64 -10.33
CA LEU A 145 2.53 -4.69 -11.32
C LEU A 145 2.23 -6.01 -10.62
N GLY A 146 1.13 -6.67 -11.00
CA GLY A 146 0.87 -8.07 -10.67
C GLY A 146 1.46 -9.00 -11.73
N LEU A 147 1.24 -10.31 -11.61
CA LEU A 147 1.70 -11.27 -12.63
C LEU A 147 1.04 -11.04 -14.00
N GLN A 148 -0.19 -10.51 -14.02
CA GLN A 148 -0.94 -10.22 -15.24
C GLN A 148 -1.56 -8.81 -15.27
N THR A 149 -1.33 -7.97 -14.26
CA THR A 149 -1.97 -6.65 -14.11
C THR A 149 -0.94 -5.54 -14.10
N GLY A 150 -1.26 -4.41 -14.74
CA GLY A 150 -0.39 -3.25 -14.87
C GLY A 150 0.58 -3.32 -16.06
N TRP A 151 0.69 -4.46 -16.74
CA TRP A 151 1.60 -4.64 -17.86
C TRP A 151 1.18 -5.77 -18.81
N SER A 152 1.71 -5.71 -20.03
CA SER A 152 1.72 -6.81 -20.99
C SER A 152 3.06 -6.88 -21.73
N ALA A 153 3.43 -8.06 -22.22
CA ALA A 153 4.66 -8.26 -22.96
C ALA A 153 4.47 -9.15 -24.19
N THR A 154 5.19 -8.83 -25.26
CA THR A 154 5.25 -9.62 -26.49
C THR A 154 6.68 -9.60 -27.03
N GLU A 155 7.13 -10.70 -27.65
CA GLU A 155 8.34 -10.70 -28.48
C GLU A 155 8.00 -10.68 -29.97
N ALA A 156 8.89 -10.08 -30.76
CA ALA A 156 8.85 -10.12 -32.22
C ALA A 156 10.25 -10.31 -32.81
N THR A 157 10.33 -10.93 -33.99
CA THR A 157 11.55 -11.00 -34.80
C THR A 157 11.52 -9.87 -35.83
N ILE A 158 12.57 -9.05 -35.88
CA ILE A 158 12.71 -7.98 -36.87
C ILE A 158 13.39 -8.51 -38.14
N ALA A 159 13.18 -7.83 -39.27
CA ALA A 159 13.61 -8.29 -40.60
C ALA A 159 15.12 -8.60 -40.72
N THR A 160 15.95 -8.02 -39.86
CA THR A 160 17.40 -8.26 -39.77
C THR A 160 17.77 -9.54 -39.00
N GLY A 161 16.78 -10.33 -38.57
CA GLY A 161 16.97 -11.55 -37.78
C GLY A 161 17.12 -11.32 -36.27
N GLY A 162 17.16 -10.07 -35.81
CA GLY A 162 17.17 -9.71 -34.39
C GLY A 162 15.81 -9.97 -33.72
N ARG A 163 15.80 -10.12 -32.38
CA ARG A 163 14.57 -10.18 -31.59
C ARG A 163 14.37 -8.89 -30.82
N VAL A 164 13.12 -8.54 -30.52
CA VAL A 164 12.78 -7.44 -29.62
C VAL A 164 11.77 -7.89 -28.59
N LEU A 165 11.95 -7.44 -27.34
CA LEU A 165 10.95 -7.53 -26.29
C LEU A 165 10.19 -6.21 -26.21
N ILE A 166 8.88 -6.27 -26.35
CA ILE A 166 7.98 -5.12 -26.27
C ILE A 166 7.16 -5.25 -24.99
N LEU A 167 7.26 -4.26 -24.12
CA LEU A 167 6.50 -4.13 -22.89
C LEU A 167 5.51 -2.97 -23.04
N GLN A 168 4.27 -3.17 -22.64
CA GLN A 168 3.29 -2.09 -22.45
C GLN A 168 3.00 -1.98 -20.95
N LEU A 169 3.16 -0.79 -20.38
CA LEU A 169 2.96 -0.53 -18.96
C LEU A 169 1.92 0.57 -18.77
N GLY A 170 0.91 0.31 -17.95
CA GLY A 170 -0.16 1.25 -17.63
C GLY A 170 -1.11 0.65 -16.60
N SER A 171 -1.73 1.48 -15.75
CA SER A 171 -2.59 1.02 -14.65
C SER A 171 -3.82 0.22 -15.11
N THR A 172 -4.25 0.40 -16.36
CA THR A 172 -5.38 -0.33 -16.98
C THR A 172 -4.91 -1.45 -17.91
N VAL A 173 -3.60 -1.65 -18.08
CA VAL A 173 -3.06 -2.72 -18.93
C VAL A 173 -3.16 -4.05 -18.19
N ALA A 174 -3.58 -5.09 -18.89
CA ALA A 174 -3.58 -6.46 -18.39
C ALA A 174 -3.07 -7.41 -19.49
N GLY A 175 -2.47 -8.52 -19.07
CA GLY A 175 -2.04 -9.59 -19.97
C GLY A 175 -0.75 -10.28 -19.55
N GLY A 176 0.11 -9.64 -18.75
CA GLY A 176 1.40 -10.21 -18.35
C GLY A 176 2.26 -10.62 -19.55
N ALA A 177 3.02 -11.71 -19.45
CA ALA A 177 3.75 -12.24 -20.60
C ALA A 177 2.80 -12.95 -21.58
N GLY A 178 2.72 -12.44 -22.81
CA GLY A 178 1.97 -13.07 -23.89
C GLY A 178 2.66 -14.33 -24.44
N ALA A 179 1.93 -15.14 -25.21
CA ALA A 179 2.39 -16.43 -25.71
C ALA A 179 3.65 -16.39 -26.58
N SER A 180 4.01 -15.23 -27.16
CA SER A 180 5.24 -15.08 -27.95
C SER A 180 6.49 -14.84 -27.09
N VAL A 181 6.34 -14.52 -25.81
CA VAL A 181 7.44 -14.26 -24.87
C VAL A 181 8.16 -15.57 -24.56
N ARG A 182 9.47 -15.60 -24.84
CA ARG A 182 10.37 -16.75 -24.61
C ARG A 182 11.10 -16.67 -23.28
N GLY A 183 11.06 -15.52 -22.60
CA GLY A 183 11.58 -15.36 -21.25
C GLY A 183 10.64 -15.91 -20.18
N ALA A 184 11.19 -16.29 -19.03
CA ALA A 184 10.39 -16.74 -17.89
C ALA A 184 9.78 -15.55 -17.15
N VAL A 185 8.55 -15.69 -16.64
CA VAL A 185 7.99 -14.75 -15.65
C VAL A 185 8.15 -15.36 -14.27
N GLN A 186 8.75 -14.62 -13.35
CA GLN A 186 8.90 -15.03 -11.96
C GLN A 186 8.07 -14.10 -11.08
N ALA A 187 7.31 -14.68 -10.15
CA ALA A 187 6.90 -13.93 -8.96
C ALA A 187 8.16 -13.58 -8.15
N VAL A 188 8.14 -12.48 -7.40
CA VAL A 188 9.22 -12.16 -6.46
C VAL A 188 9.38 -13.35 -5.50
N ALA A 189 10.43 -14.14 -5.69
CA ALA A 189 10.71 -15.28 -4.84
C ALA A 189 11.10 -14.77 -3.45
N SER A 190 10.48 -15.33 -2.41
CA SER A 190 11.12 -15.33 -1.09
C SER A 190 12.42 -16.13 -1.22
N PRO A 191 13.57 -15.64 -0.73
CA PRO A 191 14.84 -16.31 -1.00
C PRO A 191 14.86 -17.69 -0.33
N SER A 192 15.01 -18.75 -1.13
CA SER A 192 15.31 -20.11 -0.68
C SER A 192 16.70 -20.52 -1.17
N ALA A 193 17.34 -21.34 -0.35
CA ALA A 193 18.75 -21.71 -0.34
C ALA A 193 19.24 -22.49 -1.58
N ALA A 194 20.56 -22.53 -1.72
CA ALA A 194 21.33 -23.14 -2.81
C ALA A 194 21.01 -24.64 -3.05
N PRO A 195 21.21 -25.14 -4.29
CA PRO A 195 20.94 -26.53 -4.64
C PRO A 195 22.02 -27.48 -4.09
N THR A 196 21.60 -28.64 -3.59
CA THR A 196 22.45 -29.81 -3.35
C THR A 196 22.08 -30.89 -4.36
N ASP A 197 23.09 -31.54 -4.95
CA ASP A 197 22.96 -32.57 -6.00
C ASP A 197 22.10 -33.78 -5.57
N PRO A 198 21.42 -34.46 -6.51
CA PRO A 198 20.66 -35.68 -6.22
C PRO A 198 21.56 -36.94 -6.29
N PRO A 199 21.38 -37.95 -5.43
CA PRO A 199 21.93 -39.28 -5.65
C PRO A 199 20.97 -40.15 -6.52
N PRO A 200 21.48 -41.21 -7.17
CA PRO A 200 20.81 -41.84 -8.31
C PRO A 200 19.87 -42.99 -7.94
N GLY A 201 18.90 -43.23 -8.83
CA GLY A 201 18.37 -44.56 -9.11
C GLY A 201 17.07 -44.94 -8.40
N ARG A 202 15.93 -44.79 -9.09
CA ARG A 202 14.81 -45.72 -9.00
C ARG A 202 14.18 -45.93 -10.38
N THR A 203 14.26 -47.16 -10.85
CA THR A 203 13.60 -47.71 -12.04
C THR A 203 12.08 -47.65 -11.88
N VAL A 204 11.38 -47.14 -12.89
CA VAL A 204 9.91 -47.20 -12.99
C VAL A 204 9.56 -48.11 -14.17
N LEU A 205 8.73 -49.12 -13.89
CA LEU A 205 8.17 -50.09 -14.84
C LEU A 205 7.17 -49.42 -15.81
N PRO A 206 6.97 -49.94 -17.03
CA PRO A 206 6.08 -49.32 -18.01
C PRO A 206 4.61 -49.71 -17.79
N THR A 207 3.69 -48.84 -18.16
CA THR A 207 2.26 -49.14 -18.28
C THR A 207 1.74 -48.52 -19.59
N PRO A 208 0.79 -49.17 -20.28
CA PRO A 208 0.75 -49.29 -21.73
C PRO A 208 -0.01 -48.17 -22.46
N THR A 209 0.20 -48.15 -23.76
CA THR A 209 -0.37 -47.28 -24.79
C THR A 209 -1.89 -47.40 -24.95
N ALA A 210 -2.50 -46.25 -25.22
CA ALA A 210 -3.87 -46.06 -25.65
C ALA A 210 -4.07 -46.58 -27.08
N ASP A 211 -4.95 -47.57 -27.23
CA ASP A 211 -5.64 -47.79 -28.50
C ASP A 211 -6.96 -48.53 -28.19
N GLN A 212 -8.06 -47.79 -28.27
CA GLN A 212 -9.47 -48.21 -28.47
C GLN A 212 -10.42 -47.14 -27.91
N LEU A 213 -10.92 -46.26 -28.79
CA LEU A 213 -12.37 -45.98 -29.05
C LEU A 213 -12.63 -44.56 -29.66
N PRO A 214 -13.75 -44.37 -30.41
CA PRO A 214 -13.97 -43.38 -31.49
C PRO A 214 -14.64 -42.05 -31.07
N PRO A 215 -14.93 -41.10 -31.99
CA PRO A 215 -14.95 -39.65 -31.75
C PRO A 215 -16.31 -39.08 -31.30
N GLY A 216 -16.25 -38.01 -30.49
CA GLY A 216 -17.41 -37.19 -30.12
C GLY A 216 -17.04 -36.22 -29.00
N ASP A 217 -16.58 -35.02 -29.38
CA ASP A 217 -16.13 -33.96 -28.48
C ASP A 217 -17.24 -33.46 -27.54
N ALA A 218 -17.09 -33.74 -26.25
CA ALA A 218 -17.67 -32.96 -25.16
C ALA A 218 -16.63 -32.83 -24.05
N VAL A 219 -15.81 -31.77 -24.12
CA VAL A 219 -14.88 -31.42 -23.04
C VAL A 219 -15.69 -30.87 -21.87
N THR A 220 -15.75 -31.66 -20.80
CA THR A 220 -16.06 -31.18 -19.46
C THR A 220 -14.76 -30.58 -18.88
N PRO A 221 -14.70 -29.29 -18.53
CA PRO A 221 -13.48 -28.74 -17.92
C PRO A 221 -13.36 -29.22 -16.47
N GLN A 222 -12.39 -30.10 -16.25
CA GLN A 222 -11.86 -30.43 -14.93
C GLN A 222 -11.00 -29.23 -14.44
N PRO A 223 -11.28 -28.63 -13.27
CA PRO A 223 -10.51 -27.51 -12.76
C PRO A 223 -9.06 -27.93 -12.49
N ALA A 224 -8.12 -27.29 -13.18
CA ALA A 224 -6.72 -27.34 -12.79
C ALA A 224 -6.59 -26.75 -11.39
N ALA A 225 -6.00 -27.51 -10.46
CA ALA A 225 -5.69 -27.04 -9.12
C ALA A 225 -4.80 -25.79 -9.22
N LEU A 226 -5.33 -24.67 -8.74
CA LEU A 226 -4.60 -23.43 -8.58
C LEU A 226 -3.38 -23.66 -7.66
N PRO A 227 -2.22 -23.06 -7.93
CA PRO A 227 -1.19 -22.94 -6.91
C PRO A 227 -1.80 -22.19 -5.71
N GLU A 228 -1.54 -22.70 -4.50
CA GLU A 228 -2.07 -22.17 -3.25
C GLU A 228 -1.84 -20.65 -3.20
N ALA A 229 -2.94 -19.89 -3.17
CA ALA A 229 -2.88 -18.45 -3.01
C ALA A 229 -2.08 -18.12 -1.75
N THR A 230 -1.26 -17.06 -1.80
CA THR A 230 -0.80 -16.40 -0.58
C THR A 230 -2.03 -16.22 0.30
N PRO A 231 -2.07 -16.81 1.52
CA PRO A 231 -3.30 -16.81 2.28
C PRO A 231 -3.77 -15.36 2.46
N PRO A 232 -5.09 -15.11 2.36
CA PRO A 232 -5.63 -13.79 2.68
C PRO A 232 -5.08 -13.34 4.03
N LEU A 233 -4.98 -12.03 4.24
CA LEU A 233 -4.66 -11.47 5.56
C LEU A 233 -5.55 -12.19 6.57
N ALA A 234 -4.99 -13.11 7.36
CA ALA A 234 -5.75 -13.76 8.40
C ALA A 234 -6.34 -12.63 9.26
N PRO A 235 -7.66 -12.66 9.54
CA PRO A 235 -8.27 -11.63 10.36
C PRO A 235 -7.46 -11.54 11.65
N SER A 236 -7.08 -10.31 12.05
CA SER A 236 -6.45 -10.11 13.35
C SER A 236 -7.36 -10.77 14.39
N PRO A 237 -6.93 -11.82 15.11
CA PRO A 237 -7.78 -12.40 16.13
C PRO A 237 -8.07 -11.32 17.18
N ALA A 238 -9.32 -11.27 17.64
CA ALA A 238 -9.79 -10.33 18.66
C ALA A 238 -8.98 -10.44 19.98
N VAL A 239 -8.24 -11.54 20.17
CA VAL A 239 -7.22 -11.69 21.21
C VAL A 239 -5.94 -12.22 20.55
N ARG A 240 -4.90 -11.40 20.53
CA ARG A 240 -3.57 -11.84 20.07
C ARG A 240 -3.00 -12.78 21.13
N GLN A 241 -2.69 -14.02 20.76
CA GLN A 241 -1.92 -14.90 21.63
C GLN A 241 -0.48 -14.39 21.72
N THR A 242 -0.24 -13.49 22.65
CA THR A 242 1.06 -12.87 22.90
C THR A 242 2.01 -13.78 23.67
N ALA A 243 1.57 -14.94 24.14
CA ALA A 243 2.44 -15.93 24.76
C ALA A 243 2.01 -17.35 24.36
N GLY A 244 2.96 -18.26 24.33
CA GLY A 244 2.72 -19.65 23.98
C GLY A 244 3.99 -20.48 24.03
N VAL A 245 3.85 -21.75 23.68
CA VAL A 245 4.95 -22.69 23.53
C VAL A 245 4.82 -23.35 22.16
N VAL A 246 5.92 -23.41 21.42
CA VAL A 246 5.96 -24.10 20.13
C VAL A 246 5.71 -25.59 20.37
N PRO A 247 4.78 -26.24 19.64
CA PRO A 247 4.51 -27.67 19.82
C PRO A 247 5.76 -28.54 19.65
N GLY A 248 5.88 -29.57 20.49
CA GLY A 248 6.97 -30.56 20.46
C GLY A 248 7.99 -30.38 21.60
N THR A 249 9.05 -31.18 21.55
CA THR A 249 10.07 -31.26 22.61
C THR A 249 11.28 -30.43 22.26
N LEU A 250 11.74 -29.61 23.22
CA LEU A 250 12.90 -28.75 23.05
C LEU A 250 14.20 -29.56 22.90
N PRO A 251 14.94 -29.41 21.78
CA PRO A 251 16.22 -30.07 21.61
C PRO A 251 17.27 -29.55 22.61
N PRO A 252 18.23 -30.39 23.05
CA PRO A 252 19.39 -29.92 23.82
C PRO A 252 20.15 -28.84 23.04
N GLN A 253 20.55 -27.77 23.73
CA GLN A 253 21.32 -26.66 23.14
C GLN A 253 20.63 -25.98 21.94
N ALA A 254 19.29 -25.99 21.90
CA ALA A 254 18.53 -25.32 20.85
C ALA A 254 18.93 -23.84 20.72
N SER A 255 19.07 -23.39 19.48
CA SER A 255 19.42 -22.01 19.15
C SER A 255 18.47 -21.40 18.14
N VAL A 256 18.38 -20.07 18.16
CA VAL A 256 17.55 -19.28 17.24
C VAL A 256 18.47 -18.44 16.35
N ALA A 257 18.24 -18.53 15.04
CA ALA A 257 18.95 -17.74 14.04
C ALA A 257 18.51 -16.26 14.05
N ALA A 258 19.23 -15.42 13.32
CA ALA A 258 18.78 -14.06 13.04
C ALA A 258 17.36 -14.05 12.44
N PRO A 259 16.53 -13.03 12.72
CA PRO A 259 15.19 -12.96 12.16
C PRO A 259 15.25 -12.80 10.64
N ARG A 260 14.36 -13.48 9.93
CA ARG A 260 14.15 -13.25 8.49
C ARG A 260 13.26 -12.03 8.32
N ILE A 261 13.65 -11.11 7.43
CA ILE A 261 12.94 -9.86 7.20
C ILE A 261 12.38 -9.82 5.78
N GLY A 262 11.07 -9.72 5.65
CA GLY A 262 10.36 -9.47 4.39
C GLY A 262 9.88 -8.03 4.33
N LYS A 263 10.40 -7.23 3.38
CA LYS A 263 9.98 -5.84 3.17
C LYS A 263 8.92 -5.79 2.07
N ASN A 264 7.76 -5.27 2.39
CA ASN A 264 6.66 -5.05 1.46
C ASN A 264 6.25 -3.57 1.51
N PRO A 265 5.62 -3.04 0.45
CA PRO A 265 5.10 -1.68 0.45
C PRO A 265 4.14 -1.44 1.63
N GLY A 266 4.51 -0.53 2.54
CA GLY A 266 3.70 -0.18 3.70
C GLY A 266 3.60 -1.28 4.76
N LEU A 267 4.42 -2.34 4.70
CA LEU A 267 4.38 -3.49 5.60
C LEU A 267 5.74 -4.19 5.70
N THR A 268 6.25 -4.37 6.91
CA THR A 268 7.45 -5.19 7.15
C THR A 268 7.12 -6.42 7.97
N ARG A 269 7.48 -7.61 7.47
CA ARG A 269 7.34 -8.89 8.15
C ARG A 269 8.67 -9.32 8.77
N VAL A 270 8.63 -9.69 10.04
CA VAL A 270 9.71 -10.32 10.80
C VAL A 270 9.32 -11.78 11.05
N VAL A 271 10.18 -12.73 10.71
CA VAL A 271 9.94 -14.16 11.00
C VAL A 271 11.06 -14.68 11.87
N LEU A 272 10.69 -15.21 13.03
CA LEU A 272 11.56 -15.97 13.91
C LEU A 272 11.31 -17.46 13.68
N ASP A 273 12.35 -18.18 13.29
CA ASP A 273 12.30 -19.64 13.18
C ASP A 273 12.62 -20.26 14.54
N LEU A 274 11.61 -20.85 15.15
CA LEU A 274 11.63 -21.31 16.53
C LEU A 274 11.69 -22.84 16.58
N PRO A 275 12.68 -23.42 17.29
CA PRO A 275 12.70 -24.84 17.60
C PRO A 275 11.43 -25.31 18.34
N PRO A 276 11.04 -26.59 18.20
CA PRO A 276 9.99 -27.19 19.02
C PRO A 276 10.23 -26.96 20.51
N GLY A 277 9.17 -26.83 21.31
CA GLY A 277 9.26 -26.60 22.75
C GLY A 277 9.73 -25.20 23.17
N THR A 278 10.07 -24.31 22.23
CA THR A 278 10.44 -22.92 22.54
C THR A 278 9.25 -22.17 23.14
N GLY A 279 9.41 -21.65 24.35
CA GLY A 279 8.43 -20.71 24.94
C GLY A 279 8.62 -19.31 24.37
N TYR A 280 7.54 -18.56 24.14
CA TYR A 280 7.61 -17.15 23.76
C TYR A 280 6.62 -16.30 24.56
N ARG A 281 7.01 -15.06 24.84
CA ARG A 281 6.15 -14.01 25.39
C ARG A 281 6.46 -12.68 24.70
N VAL A 282 5.43 -12.02 24.20
CA VAL A 282 5.48 -10.72 23.53
C VAL A 282 4.95 -9.65 24.47
N THR A 283 5.74 -8.62 24.69
CA THR A 283 5.42 -7.45 25.51
C THR A 283 5.47 -6.21 24.64
N LEU A 284 4.45 -5.36 24.71
CA LEU A 284 4.48 -4.07 24.03
C LEU A 284 5.48 -3.13 24.69
N LEU A 285 6.23 -2.41 23.87
CA LEU A 285 7.07 -1.28 24.26
C LEU A 285 6.47 0.01 23.67
N PRO A 286 6.84 1.20 24.17
CA PRO A 286 6.36 2.46 23.60
C PRO A 286 6.63 2.60 22.09
N LEU A 287 7.77 2.05 21.62
CA LEU A 287 8.20 2.10 20.22
C LEU A 287 8.60 0.71 19.70
N GLY A 288 7.74 -0.29 19.93
CA GLY A 288 7.92 -1.61 19.33
C GLY A 288 7.50 -2.75 20.23
N LEU A 289 8.17 -3.89 20.11
CA LEU A 289 7.89 -5.12 20.85
C LEU A 289 9.15 -5.68 21.49
N ARG A 290 8.99 -6.32 22.64
CA ARG A 290 9.97 -7.24 23.22
C ARG A 290 9.40 -8.65 23.16
N LEU A 291 10.19 -9.61 22.69
CA LEU A 291 9.89 -11.02 22.74
C LEU A 291 10.90 -11.71 23.66
N ASP A 292 10.43 -12.34 24.72
CA ASP A 292 11.25 -13.20 25.57
C ASP A 292 11.07 -14.65 25.09
N LEU A 293 12.12 -15.21 24.50
CA LEU A 293 12.20 -16.60 24.03
C LEU A 293 12.86 -17.45 25.10
N THR A 294 12.18 -18.51 25.56
CA THR A 294 12.62 -19.36 26.67
C THR A 294 13.10 -20.72 26.17
N GLY A 295 14.18 -21.23 26.76
CA GLY A 295 14.75 -22.54 26.44
C GLY A 295 15.70 -22.55 25.23
N VAL A 296 15.93 -21.40 24.61
CA VAL A 296 16.80 -21.27 23.43
C VAL A 296 17.95 -20.29 23.68
N SER A 297 19.01 -20.43 22.90
CA SER A 297 20.16 -19.52 22.89
C SER A 297 20.30 -18.81 21.54
N ALA A 298 20.96 -17.65 21.53
CA ALA A 298 21.37 -17.00 20.29
C ALA A 298 22.57 -16.09 20.59
N PRO A 299 23.48 -15.87 19.62
CA PRO A 299 24.50 -14.85 19.76
C PRO A 299 23.85 -13.47 19.92
N VAL A 300 24.56 -12.55 20.57
CA VAL A 300 24.17 -11.13 20.57
C VAL A 300 24.36 -10.59 19.16
N GLN A 301 23.29 -10.04 18.59
CA GLN A 301 23.28 -9.49 17.24
C GLN A 301 22.18 -8.44 17.12
N SER A 302 22.35 -7.52 16.18
CA SER A 302 21.36 -6.48 15.92
C SER A 302 21.48 -5.93 14.51
N ALA A 303 20.40 -5.36 14.00
CA ALA A 303 20.44 -4.56 12.78
C ALA A 303 19.52 -3.34 12.90
N GLN A 304 19.85 -2.29 12.14
CA GLN A 304 19.15 -1.00 12.12
C GLN A 304 18.83 -0.60 10.68
N ALA A 305 18.10 0.51 10.51
CA ALA A 305 17.69 1.04 9.20
C ALA A 305 17.00 -0.02 8.32
N ILE A 306 16.13 -0.84 8.94
CA ILE A 306 15.52 -1.98 8.25
C ILE A 306 14.50 -1.52 7.21
N SER A 307 13.54 -0.67 7.61
CA SER A 307 12.42 -0.23 6.77
C SER A 307 11.76 1.03 7.36
N PRO A 308 10.81 1.64 6.65
CA PRO A 308 9.97 2.69 7.22
C PRO A 308 9.13 2.22 8.41
N GLU A 309 8.66 0.97 8.45
CA GLU A 309 7.78 0.45 9.50
C GLU A 309 8.57 -0.09 10.71
N LEU A 310 9.65 -0.83 10.44
CA LEU A 310 10.58 -1.39 11.42
C LEU A 310 11.93 -0.68 11.33
N ARG A 311 12.36 -0.01 12.40
CA ARG A 311 13.64 0.71 12.47
C ARG A 311 14.81 -0.21 12.73
N GLY A 312 14.64 -1.21 13.58
CA GLY A 312 15.73 -2.12 13.97
C GLY A 312 15.26 -3.31 14.78
N TRP A 313 16.18 -4.23 15.03
CA TRP A 313 16.00 -5.35 15.93
C TRP A 313 17.30 -5.68 16.66
N SER A 314 17.21 -6.30 17.83
CA SER A 314 18.37 -6.80 18.58
C SER A 314 18.04 -8.06 19.37
N TYR A 315 19.03 -8.93 19.50
CA TYR A 315 19.03 -10.09 20.39
C TYR A 315 19.97 -9.81 21.55
N THR A 316 19.48 -10.06 22.76
CA THR A 316 20.24 -9.93 24.00
C THR A 316 20.03 -11.18 24.85
N ALA A 317 20.98 -11.48 25.74
CA ALA A 317 20.82 -12.57 26.69
C ALA A 317 19.63 -12.27 27.62
N GLY A 318 18.67 -13.20 27.68
CA GLY A 318 17.59 -13.18 28.66
C GLY A 318 17.92 -14.09 29.85
N LEU A 319 17.14 -13.98 30.93
CA LEU A 319 17.33 -14.80 32.13
C LEU A 319 17.17 -16.30 31.87
N THR A 320 16.26 -16.67 30.96
CA THR A 320 15.89 -18.06 30.65
C THR A 320 16.04 -18.40 29.17
N GLY A 321 16.73 -17.55 28.40
CA GLY A 321 16.93 -17.72 26.97
C GLY A 321 17.36 -16.43 26.26
N VAL A 322 16.60 -15.99 25.26
CA VAL A 322 16.94 -14.83 24.40
C VAL A 322 15.85 -13.77 24.50
N ALA A 323 16.24 -12.52 24.73
CA ALA A 323 15.34 -11.37 24.60
C ALA A 323 15.56 -10.69 23.25
N VAL A 324 14.50 -10.69 22.42
CA VAL A 324 14.45 -10.03 21.12
C VAL A 324 13.72 -8.70 21.25
N THR A 325 14.35 -7.60 20.85
CA THR A 325 13.69 -6.29 20.77
C THR A 325 13.47 -5.94 19.30
N LEU A 326 12.26 -5.53 18.94
CA LEU A 326 11.87 -5.04 17.62
C LEU A 326 11.45 -3.59 17.76
N THR A 327 12.15 -2.66 17.12
CA THR A 327 11.92 -1.23 17.24
C THR A 327 11.16 -0.70 16.03
N THR A 328 10.02 -0.04 16.22
CA THR A 328 9.18 0.49 15.14
C THR A 328 9.33 1.99 14.96
N ALA A 329 8.86 2.52 13.83
CA ALA A 329 8.86 3.96 13.57
C ALA A 329 7.65 4.69 14.18
N THR A 330 6.54 3.98 14.37
CA THR A 330 5.31 4.48 14.97
C THR A 330 5.00 3.69 16.24
N PRO A 331 4.33 4.32 17.24
CA PRO A 331 3.86 3.61 18.42
C PRO A 331 2.94 2.45 18.05
N LEU A 332 2.99 1.39 18.85
CA LEU A 332 2.13 0.23 18.74
C LEU A 332 1.10 0.24 19.87
N SER A 333 -0.09 -0.33 19.62
CA SER A 333 -1.04 -0.66 20.67
C SER A 333 -1.37 -2.15 20.65
N GLN A 334 -2.18 -2.59 21.60
CA GLN A 334 -2.67 -3.97 21.62
C GLN A 334 -3.49 -4.33 20.37
N ARG A 335 -4.10 -3.33 19.71
CA ARG A 335 -5.02 -3.56 18.58
C ARG A 335 -4.49 -3.08 17.23
N ASN A 336 -3.42 -2.26 17.19
CA ASN A 336 -2.96 -1.61 15.96
C ASN A 336 -1.44 -1.62 15.77
N GLY A 337 -1.01 -1.33 14.55
CA GLY A 337 0.40 -1.12 14.19
C GLY A 337 1.20 -2.41 13.93
N TRP A 338 0.69 -3.56 14.35
CA TRP A 338 1.32 -4.86 14.16
C TRP A 338 0.30 -5.99 14.11
N ARG A 339 0.72 -7.23 13.83
CA ARG A 339 0.00 -8.49 14.15
C ARG A 339 0.99 -9.65 14.21
N MET A 340 0.57 -10.80 14.74
CA MET A 340 1.42 -11.99 14.82
C MET A 340 0.64 -13.26 14.51
N VAL A 341 1.34 -14.25 13.97
CA VAL A 341 0.84 -15.61 13.79
C VAL A 341 1.99 -16.60 14.00
N LEU A 342 1.70 -17.68 14.73
CA LEU A 342 2.58 -18.84 14.79
C LEU A 342 2.15 -19.80 13.67
N LEU A 343 3.04 -20.05 12.73
CA LEU A 343 2.82 -20.99 11.63
C LEU A 343 3.55 -22.30 11.91
N PRO A 344 2.96 -23.45 11.55
CA PRO A 344 3.61 -24.74 11.72
C PRO A 344 4.88 -24.83 10.85
N PRO A 345 5.75 -25.82 11.10
CA PRO A 345 6.88 -26.09 10.24
C PRO A 345 6.45 -26.36 8.79
N THR A 346 7.31 -25.97 7.83
CA THR A 346 7.15 -26.37 6.43
C THR A 346 7.70 -27.78 6.23
N GLU A 347 7.33 -28.41 5.12
CA GLU A 347 7.93 -29.67 4.69
C GLU A 347 9.47 -29.57 4.71
N GLY A 348 10.13 -30.56 5.31
CA GLY A 348 11.58 -30.60 5.47
C GLY A 348 12.17 -29.77 6.63
N SER A 349 11.34 -29.06 7.41
CA SER A 349 11.79 -28.29 8.59
C SER A 349 11.07 -28.76 9.86
N THR A 350 11.76 -28.69 11.00
CA THR A 350 11.16 -28.87 12.34
C THR A 350 10.83 -27.55 13.02
N LEU A 351 11.20 -26.41 12.41
CA LEU A 351 11.07 -25.09 13.01
C LEU A 351 9.70 -24.50 12.72
N SER A 352 8.99 -24.09 13.77
CA SER A 352 7.80 -23.27 13.63
C SER A 352 8.18 -21.82 13.34
N ARG A 353 7.31 -21.09 12.65
CA ARG A 353 7.60 -19.72 12.20
C ARG A 353 6.72 -18.75 12.96
N LEU A 354 7.31 -17.99 13.88
CA LEU A 354 6.61 -16.88 14.52
C LEU A 354 6.74 -15.66 13.61
N ALA A 355 5.69 -15.38 12.84
CA ALA A 355 5.64 -14.26 11.90
C ALA A 355 4.97 -13.05 12.56
N LEU A 356 5.65 -11.90 12.54
CA LEU A 356 5.16 -10.63 13.02
C LEU A 356 5.13 -9.63 11.86
N ASP A 357 3.98 -9.03 11.62
CA ASP A 357 3.82 -7.97 10.63
C ASP A 357 3.76 -6.61 11.31
N PHE A 358 4.42 -5.61 10.73
CA PHE A 358 4.43 -4.23 11.19
C PHE A 358 3.99 -3.30 10.07
N SER A 359 2.98 -2.50 10.36
CA SER A 359 2.53 -1.41 9.49
C SER A 359 1.66 -0.46 10.30
N PRO A 360 1.88 0.85 10.17
CA PRO A 360 1.01 1.82 10.84
C PRO A 360 -0.43 1.77 10.32
N ALA A 361 -0.66 1.22 9.13
CA ALA A 361 -1.97 1.11 8.49
C ALA A 361 -2.76 -0.16 8.90
N LEU A 362 -2.22 -1.03 9.76
CA LEU A 362 -2.97 -2.20 10.23
C LEU A 362 -4.12 -1.78 11.15
N ALA A 363 -5.33 -2.22 10.79
CA ALA A 363 -6.55 -2.06 11.56
C ALA A 363 -7.05 -3.39 12.14
N ASP A 364 -8.04 -3.30 13.03
CA ASP A 364 -8.76 -4.46 13.54
C ASP A 364 -9.81 -4.92 12.53
N LEU A 365 -9.62 -6.15 12.03
CA LEU A 365 -10.49 -6.80 11.04
C LEU A 365 -11.39 -7.87 11.66
N SER A 366 -11.39 -8.03 12.99
CA SER A 366 -12.25 -9.02 13.63
C SER A 366 -13.72 -8.61 13.51
N PRO A 367 -14.66 -9.54 13.36
CA PRO A 367 -16.09 -9.20 13.26
C PRO A 367 -16.57 -8.36 14.46
N LEU A 368 -17.51 -7.44 14.22
CA LEU A 368 -18.15 -6.69 15.30
C LEU A 368 -19.01 -7.63 16.16
N GLY A 369 -18.83 -7.57 17.48
CA GLY A 369 -19.64 -8.34 18.42
C GLY A 369 -21.08 -7.83 18.46
N GLY A 370 -22.07 -8.73 18.36
CA GLY A 370 -23.49 -8.35 18.33
C GLY A 370 -23.97 -7.52 19.55
N LYS A 371 -23.33 -7.67 20.71
CA LYS A 371 -23.61 -6.84 21.90
C LYS A 371 -23.30 -5.35 21.70
N ALA A 372 -22.27 -5.03 20.92
CA ALA A 372 -21.89 -3.64 20.65
C ALA A 372 -22.99 -2.93 19.83
N VAL A 373 -23.46 -3.58 18.77
CA VAL A 373 -24.56 -3.09 17.93
C VAL A 373 -25.85 -2.99 18.75
N ALA A 374 -26.18 -4.00 19.57
CA ALA A 374 -27.37 -3.97 20.42
C ALA A 374 -27.36 -2.80 21.42
N ARG A 375 -26.19 -2.43 21.96
CA ARG A 375 -26.04 -1.28 22.86
C ARG A 375 -26.32 0.06 22.16
N LEU A 376 -25.87 0.20 20.91
CA LEU A 376 -26.16 1.37 20.08
C LEU A 376 -27.66 1.52 19.81
N VAL A 377 -28.37 0.39 19.60
CA VAL A 377 -29.82 0.39 19.33
C VAL A 377 -30.65 0.63 20.60
N SER A 378 -30.22 0.09 21.75
CA SER A 378 -30.98 0.15 23.00
C SER A 378 -31.02 1.56 23.64
N SER A 379 -30.19 2.50 23.18
CA SER A 379 -30.10 3.87 23.73
C SER A 379 -31.20 4.84 23.26
N ARG A 380 -32.26 4.34 22.61
CA ARG A 380 -33.36 5.16 22.06
C ARG A 380 -34.00 6.10 23.08
N SER A 381 -34.13 5.67 24.33
CA SER A 381 -34.73 6.47 25.41
C SER A 381 -33.92 7.72 25.77
N GLY A 382 -32.58 7.65 25.71
CA GLY A 382 -31.72 8.80 26.03
C GLY A 382 -31.80 9.90 24.97
N LEU A 383 -31.85 9.51 23.69
CA LEU A 383 -31.96 10.44 22.56
C LEU A 383 -33.29 11.19 22.53
N LEU A 384 -34.39 10.48 22.81
CA LEU A 384 -35.74 11.04 22.86
C LEU A 384 -35.94 11.96 24.06
N ALA A 385 -35.35 11.63 25.22
CA ALA A 385 -35.46 12.44 26.42
C ALA A 385 -34.75 13.80 26.27
N PHE A 386 -33.65 13.87 25.51
CA PHE A 386 -32.87 15.09 25.30
C PHE A 386 -33.44 16.03 24.24
N SER A 387 -34.17 15.50 23.24
CA SER A 387 -34.60 16.29 22.08
C SER A 387 -35.69 17.32 22.40
N GLY A 388 -36.30 17.29 23.61
CA GLY A 388 -37.32 18.25 24.09
C GLY A 388 -38.55 18.42 23.19
N THR A 389 -38.62 17.66 22.10
CA THR A 389 -39.55 17.79 20.99
C THR A 389 -40.05 16.40 20.60
N PRO A 390 -41.31 16.27 20.14
CA PRO A 390 -41.91 14.98 19.80
C PRO A 390 -41.29 14.33 18.55
N ASN A 391 -40.33 14.98 17.87
CA ASN A 391 -39.74 14.49 16.63
C ASN A 391 -38.39 13.81 16.91
N LEU A 392 -38.13 12.72 16.18
CA LEU A 392 -36.83 12.05 16.23
C LEU A 392 -35.71 13.03 15.83
N PRO A 393 -34.53 12.96 16.48
CA PRO A 393 -33.35 13.64 15.97
C PRO A 393 -33.03 13.12 14.57
N ARG A 394 -32.54 14.01 13.70
CA ARG A 394 -32.32 13.79 12.28
C ARG A 394 -30.92 14.23 11.86
N VAL A 395 -30.27 13.39 11.08
CA VAL A 395 -28.90 13.58 10.58
C VAL A 395 -28.87 13.44 9.06
N VAL A 396 -28.03 14.24 8.40
CA VAL A 396 -27.67 14.05 7.00
C VAL A 396 -26.41 13.20 6.92
N LEU A 397 -26.48 12.09 6.19
CA LEU A 397 -25.31 11.36 5.71
C LEU A 397 -25.04 11.75 4.25
N ASP A 398 -23.82 12.16 3.97
CA ASP A 398 -23.36 12.49 2.63
C ASP A 398 -22.31 11.46 2.17
N PRO A 399 -22.71 10.40 1.46
CA PRO A 399 -21.74 9.54 0.80
C PRO A 399 -21.08 10.34 -0.33
N GLY A 400 -19.79 10.63 -0.19
CA GLY A 400 -19.03 11.46 -1.14
C GLY A 400 -19.11 10.94 -2.57
N HIS A 401 -18.98 11.84 -3.54
CA HIS A 401 -18.95 11.54 -4.99
C HIS A 401 -20.25 10.87 -5.50
N GLY A 402 -20.22 10.16 -6.64
CA GLY A 402 -21.38 9.49 -7.23
C GLY A 402 -21.63 9.87 -8.69
N GLY A 403 -22.31 9.00 -9.43
CA GLY A 403 -22.53 9.15 -10.86
C GLY A 403 -21.19 9.13 -11.63
N ASN A 404 -20.96 10.14 -12.45
CA ASN A 404 -19.74 10.27 -13.25
C ASN A 404 -18.50 10.67 -12.44
N ASP A 405 -18.67 11.09 -11.18
CA ASP A 405 -17.56 11.39 -10.28
C ASP A 405 -17.20 10.14 -9.47
N PRO A 406 -16.10 9.44 -9.79
CA PRO A 406 -15.71 8.22 -9.08
C PRO A 406 -15.08 8.51 -7.71
N GLY A 407 -14.66 9.76 -7.46
CA GLY A 407 -13.71 10.08 -6.40
C GLY A 407 -12.35 9.46 -6.65
N ALA A 408 -11.63 9.16 -5.57
CA ALA A 408 -10.36 8.45 -5.62
C ALA A 408 -10.52 7.06 -6.24
N ILE A 409 -9.58 6.73 -7.14
CA ILE A 409 -9.45 5.40 -7.74
C ILE A 409 -8.08 4.85 -7.32
N GLY A 410 -8.11 3.72 -6.62
CA GLY A 410 -6.92 3.00 -6.19
C GLY A 410 -7.26 1.53 -5.99
N SER A 411 -7.00 1.00 -4.80
CA SER A 411 -7.41 -0.37 -4.43
C SER A 411 -8.93 -0.54 -4.39
N VAL A 412 -9.65 0.58 -4.24
CA VAL A 412 -11.11 0.68 -4.27
C VAL A 412 -11.51 1.90 -5.10
N VAL A 413 -12.79 1.97 -5.48
CA VAL A 413 -13.40 3.19 -6.05
C VAL A 413 -14.19 3.89 -4.95
N GLU A 414 -13.78 5.12 -4.61
CA GLU A 414 -14.29 5.85 -3.45
C GLU A 414 -15.83 5.92 -3.40
N LYS A 415 -16.49 6.31 -4.50
CA LYS A 415 -17.96 6.45 -4.52
C LYS A 415 -18.73 5.18 -4.14
N GLN A 416 -18.14 4.00 -4.34
CA GLN A 416 -18.75 2.72 -4.00
C GLN A 416 -18.64 2.46 -2.49
N VAL A 417 -17.44 2.64 -1.94
CA VAL A 417 -17.16 2.43 -0.52
C VAL A 417 -17.92 3.43 0.34
N THR A 418 -17.95 4.72 -0.06
CA THR A 418 -18.66 5.75 0.70
C THR A 418 -20.16 5.48 0.78
N LEU A 419 -20.77 5.02 -0.33
CA LEU A 419 -22.18 4.64 -0.36
C LEU A 419 -22.48 3.42 0.53
N ASP A 420 -21.63 2.40 0.46
CA ASP A 420 -21.77 1.20 1.29
C ASP A 420 -21.72 1.55 2.78
N VAL A 421 -20.66 2.25 3.20
CA VAL A 421 -20.50 2.68 4.60
C VAL A 421 -21.67 3.55 5.05
N ALA A 422 -22.11 4.53 4.25
CA ALA A 422 -23.23 5.39 4.63
C ALA A 422 -24.54 4.61 4.81
N ARG A 423 -24.80 3.59 3.99
CA ARG A 423 -25.96 2.70 4.16
C ARG A 423 -25.87 1.86 5.43
N ARG A 424 -24.68 1.37 5.78
CA ARG A 424 -24.42 0.67 7.04
C ARG A 424 -24.69 1.59 8.24
N VAL A 425 -24.15 2.82 8.21
CA VAL A 425 -24.40 3.84 9.25
C VAL A 425 -25.90 4.10 9.40
N ARG A 426 -26.63 4.33 8.30
CA ARG A 426 -28.09 4.49 8.31
C ARG A 426 -28.79 3.31 8.99
N SER A 427 -28.42 2.08 8.61
CA SER A 427 -29.05 0.87 9.14
C SER A 427 -28.86 0.68 10.66
N MET A 428 -27.81 1.28 11.23
CA MET A 428 -27.55 1.28 12.66
C MET A 428 -28.29 2.42 13.39
N LEU A 429 -28.39 3.58 12.77
CA LEU A 429 -29.01 4.79 13.34
C LEU A 429 -30.53 4.74 13.37
N GLN A 430 -31.18 4.25 12.30
CA GLN A 430 -32.65 4.23 12.21
C GLN A 430 -33.31 3.42 13.35
N PRO A 431 -32.87 2.19 13.68
CA PRO A 431 -33.41 1.44 14.82
C PRO A 431 -33.11 2.12 16.17
N ALA A 432 -32.03 2.89 16.27
CA ALA A 432 -31.68 3.67 17.46
C ALA A 432 -32.54 4.94 17.65
N GLY A 433 -33.49 5.20 16.74
CA GLY A 433 -34.41 6.34 16.80
C GLY A 433 -33.83 7.63 16.24
N VAL A 434 -32.86 7.55 15.33
CA VAL A 434 -32.34 8.68 14.55
C VAL A 434 -32.92 8.61 13.15
N ASP A 435 -33.57 9.68 12.70
CA ASP A 435 -33.96 9.83 11.31
C ASP A 435 -32.75 10.19 10.44
N VAL A 436 -32.66 9.61 9.26
CA VAL A 436 -31.46 9.72 8.41
C VAL A 436 -31.86 10.16 7.02
N LEU A 437 -31.40 11.35 6.65
CA LEU A 437 -31.42 11.84 5.28
C LEU A 437 -30.11 11.47 4.60
N MET A 438 -30.15 10.94 3.39
CA MET A 438 -28.95 10.70 2.59
C MET A 438 -28.92 11.66 1.40
N THR A 439 -27.77 12.27 1.09
CA THR A 439 -27.62 13.08 -0.13
C THR A 439 -27.76 12.23 -1.39
N ARG A 440 -27.42 10.95 -1.32
CA ARG A 440 -27.73 9.94 -2.33
C ARG A 440 -27.89 8.56 -1.68
N ASP A 441 -28.78 7.75 -2.22
CA ASP A 441 -28.93 6.32 -1.87
C ASP A 441 -28.76 5.43 -3.11
N GLY A 442 -27.96 5.88 -4.07
CA GLY A 442 -27.63 5.21 -5.32
C GLY A 442 -26.35 5.80 -5.92
N ASP A 443 -25.90 5.24 -7.04
CA ASP A 443 -24.75 5.78 -7.78
C ASP A 443 -25.18 6.96 -8.68
N VAL A 444 -25.49 8.08 -8.04
CA VAL A 444 -25.96 9.31 -8.69
C VAL A 444 -25.24 10.53 -8.13
N ALA A 445 -25.08 11.55 -8.96
CA ALA A 445 -24.77 12.91 -8.52
C ALA A 445 -26.08 13.70 -8.35
N LEU A 446 -26.10 14.72 -7.50
CA LEU A 446 -27.23 15.64 -7.37
C LEU A 446 -27.25 16.67 -8.50
N ASN A 447 -26.09 16.93 -9.11
CA ASN A 447 -25.95 17.76 -10.29
C ASN A 447 -24.73 17.34 -11.12
N ALA A 448 -24.75 17.64 -12.42
CA ALA A 448 -23.59 17.42 -13.29
C ALA A 448 -22.46 18.43 -13.04
N ASP A 449 -22.81 19.67 -12.66
CA ASP A 449 -21.85 20.68 -12.23
C ASP A 449 -21.40 20.40 -10.79
N LYS A 450 -20.10 20.27 -10.58
CA LYS A 450 -19.53 19.88 -9.28
C LYS A 450 -19.77 20.90 -8.18
N ALA A 451 -19.70 22.20 -8.49
CA ALA A 451 -19.92 23.23 -7.48
C ALA A 451 -21.38 23.25 -7.02
N THR A 452 -22.30 23.08 -7.98
CA THR A 452 -23.74 22.97 -7.73
C THR A 452 -24.07 21.70 -6.94
N ASP A 453 -23.48 20.55 -7.32
CA ASP A 453 -23.63 19.28 -6.59
C ASP A 453 -23.21 19.42 -5.12
N LEU A 454 -22.04 19.99 -4.86
CA LEU A 454 -21.54 20.21 -3.48
C LEU A 454 -22.43 21.20 -2.70
N GLY A 455 -22.97 22.23 -3.35
CA GLY A 455 -23.91 23.16 -2.74
C GLY A 455 -25.23 22.49 -2.35
N LEU A 456 -25.80 21.67 -3.24
CA LEU A 456 -27.03 20.92 -2.97
C LEU A 456 -26.85 19.90 -1.84
N ARG A 457 -25.70 19.21 -1.79
CA ARG A 457 -25.35 18.31 -0.68
C ARG A 457 -25.34 19.04 0.65
N ALA A 458 -24.59 20.13 0.74
CA ALA A 458 -24.47 20.93 1.96
C ALA A 458 -25.82 21.51 2.42
N ALA A 459 -26.66 21.95 1.48
CA ALA A 459 -27.96 22.54 1.77
C ALA A 459 -29.01 21.53 2.26
N LEU A 460 -28.79 20.22 2.10
CA LEU A 460 -29.78 19.20 2.48
C LEU A 460 -30.13 19.24 3.98
N GLY A 461 -29.18 19.64 4.82
CA GLY A 461 -29.37 19.72 6.28
C GLY A 461 -30.04 21.01 6.76
N THR A 462 -29.96 22.09 5.98
CA THR A 462 -30.44 23.42 6.39
C THR A 462 -31.94 23.40 6.69
N GLY A 463 -32.31 23.73 7.94
CA GLY A 463 -33.70 23.71 8.40
C GLY A 463 -34.34 22.33 8.34
N ARG A 464 -33.53 21.25 8.29
CA ARG A 464 -34.03 19.87 8.17
C ARG A 464 -33.37 18.87 9.12
N ALA A 465 -32.13 19.09 9.57
CA ALA A 465 -31.36 18.14 10.37
C ALA A 465 -30.47 18.84 11.40
N GLN A 466 -30.02 18.11 12.43
CA GLN A 466 -29.09 18.64 13.44
C GLN A 466 -27.63 18.55 13.01
N LEU A 467 -27.26 17.47 12.32
CA LEU A 467 -25.87 17.16 11.98
C LEU A 467 -25.74 16.82 10.50
N PHE A 468 -24.58 17.14 9.92
CA PHE A 468 -24.17 16.73 8.58
C PHE A 468 -22.86 15.94 8.66
N VAL A 469 -22.86 14.70 8.19
CA VAL A 469 -21.67 13.83 8.18
C VAL A 469 -21.40 13.35 6.76
N SER A 470 -20.31 13.83 6.18
CA SER A 470 -19.81 13.39 4.89
C SER A 470 -18.79 12.25 5.06
N ILE A 471 -18.84 11.24 4.19
CA ILE A 471 -18.02 10.03 4.27
C ILE A 471 -17.23 9.93 2.98
N HIS A 472 -15.90 9.85 3.10
CA HIS A 472 -14.94 9.89 2.01
C HIS A 472 -13.80 8.88 2.18
N VAL A 473 -13.09 8.59 1.09
CA VAL A 473 -11.87 7.78 1.08
C VAL A 473 -10.76 8.61 0.46
N ASN A 474 -9.69 8.82 1.22
CA ASN A 474 -8.63 9.71 0.81
C ASN A 474 -7.71 9.03 -0.21
N SER A 475 -6.85 9.83 -0.81
CA SER A 475 -5.79 9.36 -1.69
C SER A 475 -4.63 10.35 -1.73
N THR A 476 -3.46 9.85 -2.06
CA THR A 476 -2.24 10.64 -2.26
C THR A 476 -1.63 10.30 -3.62
N GLU A 477 -0.82 11.21 -4.15
CA GLU A 477 -0.02 10.95 -5.34
C GLU A 477 0.86 9.70 -5.13
N SER A 478 1.10 8.93 -6.21
CA SER A 478 1.83 7.66 -6.17
C SER A 478 3.16 7.71 -5.41
N ARG A 479 3.94 8.79 -5.58
CA ARG A 479 5.23 8.98 -4.88
C ARG A 479 5.12 9.09 -3.35
N SER A 480 3.92 9.35 -2.85
CA SER A 480 3.60 9.53 -1.43
C SER A 480 2.54 8.55 -0.95
N ALA A 481 2.24 7.51 -1.74
CA ALA A 481 1.23 6.49 -1.41
C ALA A 481 1.45 5.89 -0.01
N LEU A 482 2.70 5.58 0.35
CA LEU A 482 3.06 4.97 1.64
C LEU A 482 2.99 5.95 2.84
N LEU A 483 2.75 7.23 2.60
CA LEU A 483 2.62 8.26 3.65
C LEU A 483 1.15 8.60 3.97
N GLY A 484 0.23 8.25 3.08
CA GLY A 484 -1.20 8.42 3.28
C GLY A 484 -1.79 7.16 3.88
N TYR A 485 -2.02 7.12 5.19
CA TYR A 485 -2.71 6.02 5.84
C TYR A 485 -3.44 6.49 7.09
N GLY A 486 -4.48 5.74 7.48
CA GLY A 486 -5.28 5.98 8.66
C GLY A 486 -6.46 6.91 8.42
N VAL A 487 -7.18 7.21 9.51
CA VAL A 487 -8.42 7.98 9.50
C VAL A 487 -8.16 9.43 9.91
N GLU A 488 -8.69 10.38 9.15
CA GLU A 488 -8.76 11.81 9.53
C GLU A 488 -10.20 12.33 9.42
N THR A 489 -10.55 13.28 10.28
CA THR A 489 -11.87 13.91 10.25
C THR A 489 -11.72 15.42 10.08
N TRP A 490 -12.36 15.93 9.04
CA TRP A 490 -12.34 17.32 8.63
C TRP A 490 -13.54 18.07 9.18
N TRP A 491 -13.32 19.33 9.56
CA TRP A 491 -14.37 20.25 9.98
C TRP A 491 -14.08 21.66 9.48
N ASN A 492 -15.09 22.53 9.48
CA ASN A 492 -14.95 23.92 9.10
C ASN A 492 -15.30 24.88 10.25
N ARG A 493 -14.59 26.00 10.32
CA ARG A 493 -14.73 27.01 11.39
C ARG A 493 -15.98 27.87 11.26
N ASN A 494 -16.74 27.74 10.18
CA ASN A 494 -18.02 28.42 9.98
C ASN A 494 -19.07 28.08 11.06
N ASN A 495 -18.93 26.94 11.74
CA ASN A 495 -19.78 26.54 12.85
C ASN A 495 -18.91 25.96 13.98
N PRO A 496 -18.87 26.57 15.18
CA PRO A 496 -18.05 26.10 16.30
C PRO A 496 -18.34 24.66 16.74
N SER A 497 -19.59 24.22 16.65
CA SER A 497 -20.00 22.87 17.05
C SER A 497 -19.49 21.78 16.09
N SER A 498 -19.08 22.14 14.86
CA SER A 498 -18.48 21.20 13.90
C SER A 498 -17.18 20.56 14.42
N GLN A 499 -16.41 21.28 15.24
CA GLN A 499 -15.19 20.72 15.82
C GLN A 499 -15.49 19.60 16.83
N ALA A 500 -16.52 19.78 17.66
CA ALA A 500 -16.95 18.78 18.64
C ALA A 500 -17.48 17.52 17.92
N LEU A 501 -18.37 17.69 16.92
CA LEU A 501 -18.85 16.60 16.08
C LEU A 501 -17.69 15.82 15.42
N ALA A 502 -16.72 16.53 14.83
CA ALA A 502 -15.56 15.88 14.22
C ALA A 502 -14.69 15.14 15.27
N GLY A 503 -14.60 15.66 16.49
CA GLY A 503 -13.94 15.02 17.63
C GLY A 503 -14.59 13.70 18.02
N ASP A 504 -15.92 13.68 18.16
CA ASP A 504 -16.68 12.48 18.50
C ASP A 504 -16.57 11.41 17.42
N LEU A 505 -16.73 11.81 16.15
CA LEU A 505 -16.55 10.91 15.01
C LEU A 505 -15.14 10.32 14.94
N GLN A 506 -14.10 11.16 15.06
CA GLN A 506 -12.72 10.70 15.02
C GLN A 506 -12.43 9.72 16.16
N ARG A 507 -12.85 10.04 17.38
CA ARG A 507 -12.65 9.17 18.56
C ARG A 507 -13.29 7.80 18.32
N ASP A 508 -14.57 7.78 18.00
CA ASP A 508 -15.34 6.53 17.96
C ASP A 508 -14.98 5.64 16.75
N VAL A 509 -14.60 6.25 15.61
CA VAL A 509 -14.06 5.49 14.48
C VAL A 509 -12.72 4.86 14.85
N ILE A 510 -11.84 5.56 15.58
CA ILE A 510 -10.55 5.01 16.01
C ILE A 510 -10.76 3.92 17.07
N ASP A 511 -11.64 4.12 18.03
CA ASP A 511 -11.93 3.12 19.07
C ASP A 511 -12.51 1.83 18.48
N SER A 512 -13.37 1.94 17.47
CA SER A 512 -13.97 0.77 16.81
C SER A 512 -12.98 0.05 15.89
N THR A 513 -12.23 0.77 15.07
CA THR A 513 -11.36 0.19 14.02
C THR A 513 -9.94 -0.11 14.49
N ALA A 514 -9.49 0.56 15.56
CA ALA A 514 -8.08 0.68 15.93
C ALA A 514 -7.17 1.21 14.80
N ALA A 515 -7.72 1.80 13.74
CA ALA A 515 -6.92 2.37 12.65
C ALA A 515 -5.99 3.49 13.18
N TYR A 516 -4.98 3.84 12.40
CA TYR A 516 -4.11 4.96 12.75
C TYR A 516 -4.89 6.27 12.77
N SER A 517 -4.80 7.02 13.87
CA SER A 517 -5.44 8.32 14.00
C SER A 517 -4.56 9.42 13.43
N ARG A 518 -5.03 10.06 12.36
CA ARG A 518 -4.42 11.28 11.82
C ARG A 518 -4.99 12.55 12.45
N GLY A 519 -6.03 12.40 13.28
CA GLY A 519 -6.66 13.47 14.05
C GLY A 519 -7.54 14.40 13.21
N LEU A 520 -7.94 15.51 13.84
CA LEU A 520 -8.81 16.51 13.23
C LEU A 520 -8.07 17.42 12.26
N LYS A 521 -8.75 17.82 11.19
CA LYS A 521 -8.21 18.72 10.15
C LYS A 521 -9.17 19.88 9.88
N ASN A 522 -8.64 21.09 9.71
CA ASN A 522 -9.42 22.28 9.34
C ASN A 522 -8.64 23.29 8.48
N ASN A 523 -7.50 22.86 7.91
CA ASN A 523 -6.61 23.71 7.11
C ASN A 523 -7.01 23.79 5.62
N LYS A 524 -8.12 23.16 5.23
CA LYS A 524 -8.71 23.25 3.89
C LYS A 524 -10.17 23.69 3.99
N SER A 525 -10.61 24.42 2.98
CA SER A 525 -11.97 24.94 2.88
C SER A 525 -12.85 24.00 2.03
N LEU A 526 -13.19 22.83 2.57
CA LEU A 526 -14.02 21.84 1.87
C LEU A 526 -15.43 22.38 1.67
N ALA A 527 -15.92 22.39 0.43
CA ALA A 527 -17.16 23.07 0.07
C ALA A 527 -18.39 22.52 0.83
N VAL A 528 -18.53 21.20 0.95
CA VAL A 528 -19.63 20.57 1.69
C VAL A 528 -19.69 20.97 3.16
N LEU A 529 -18.54 21.24 3.77
CA LEU A 529 -18.45 21.69 5.17
C LEU A 529 -18.67 23.20 5.28
N ARG A 530 -18.01 23.99 4.43
CA ARG A 530 -18.09 25.46 4.43
C ARG A 530 -19.51 25.96 4.10
N LEU A 531 -20.23 25.26 3.23
CA LEU A 531 -21.57 25.63 2.79
C LEU A 531 -22.67 25.06 3.68
N SER A 532 -22.34 24.19 4.64
CA SER A 532 -23.32 23.68 5.61
C SER A 532 -23.66 24.76 6.63
N HIS A 533 -24.96 24.95 6.88
CA HIS A 533 -25.48 25.86 7.91
C HIS A 533 -25.68 25.18 9.27
N ILE A 534 -25.50 23.86 9.33
CA ILE A 534 -25.58 23.04 10.55
C ILE A 534 -24.19 22.47 10.88
N PRO A 535 -23.95 22.00 12.11
CA PRO A 535 -22.70 21.32 12.47
C PRO A 535 -22.35 20.21 11.47
N ALA A 536 -21.15 20.28 10.90
CA ALA A 536 -20.74 19.46 9.77
C ALA A 536 -19.33 18.91 9.90
N ALA A 537 -19.16 17.62 9.61
CA ALA A 537 -17.86 16.96 9.57
C ALA A 537 -17.75 16.04 8.35
N LEU A 538 -16.52 15.79 7.89
CA LEU A 538 -16.20 14.85 6.81
C LEU A 538 -15.17 13.85 7.32
N VAL A 539 -15.49 12.56 7.28
CA VAL A 539 -14.61 11.48 7.72
C VAL A 539 -13.92 10.85 6.51
N GLU A 540 -12.60 10.92 6.48
CA GLU A 540 -11.75 10.16 5.56
C GLU A 540 -11.40 8.82 6.21
N ILE A 541 -12.00 7.72 5.75
CA ILE A 541 -11.99 6.44 6.46
C ILE A 541 -10.75 5.56 6.18
N GLY A 542 -9.79 6.09 5.42
CA GLY A 542 -8.58 5.42 4.97
C GLY A 542 -8.10 5.97 3.64
N TYR A 543 -7.01 5.41 3.09
CA TYR A 543 -6.41 5.85 1.83
C TYR A 543 -6.48 4.77 0.74
N ALA A 544 -7.18 5.04 -0.36
CA ALA A 544 -7.28 4.12 -1.51
C ALA A 544 -5.91 3.88 -2.20
N SER A 545 -4.99 4.85 -2.09
CA SER A 545 -3.64 4.78 -2.65
C SER A 545 -2.69 3.90 -1.82
N HIS A 546 -2.98 3.65 -0.54
CA HIS A 546 -2.08 2.91 0.34
C HIS A 546 -2.40 1.41 0.33
N PRO A 547 -1.41 0.52 0.22
CA PRO A 547 -1.65 -0.92 0.03
C PRO A 547 -2.42 -1.57 1.18
N ILE A 548 -2.08 -1.24 2.44
CA ILE A 548 -2.73 -1.84 3.62
C ILE A 548 -4.11 -1.22 3.89
N ASP A 549 -4.26 0.10 3.91
CA ASP A 549 -5.59 0.73 3.97
C ASP A 549 -6.49 0.28 2.81
N GLY A 550 -5.94 0.16 1.60
CA GLY A 550 -6.66 -0.35 0.44
C GLY A 550 -7.22 -1.76 0.64
N GLN A 551 -6.52 -2.62 1.40
CA GLN A 551 -7.02 -3.93 1.81
C GLN A 551 -8.08 -3.81 2.91
N ASN A 552 -7.87 -2.95 3.90
CA ASN A 552 -8.87 -2.68 4.94
C ASN A 552 -10.19 -2.21 4.31
N LEU A 553 -10.13 -1.34 3.30
CA LEU A 553 -11.30 -0.78 2.60
C LEU A 553 -12.05 -1.80 1.72
N GLN A 554 -11.46 -2.98 1.48
CA GLN A 554 -12.13 -4.11 0.82
C GLN A 554 -12.71 -5.10 1.84
N ASP A 555 -12.32 -5.00 3.11
CA ASP A 555 -12.74 -5.92 4.17
C ASP A 555 -14.08 -5.48 4.77
N THR A 556 -15.05 -6.38 4.74
CA THR A 556 -16.41 -6.09 5.22
C THR A 556 -16.45 -5.83 6.72
N ASN A 557 -15.64 -6.53 7.53
CA ASN A 557 -15.62 -6.30 8.98
C ASN A 557 -15.02 -4.93 9.32
N TYR A 558 -14.02 -4.48 8.56
CA TYR A 558 -13.50 -3.12 8.70
C TYR A 558 -14.58 -2.07 8.37
N LEU A 559 -15.29 -2.21 7.25
CA LEU A 559 -16.36 -1.29 6.88
C LEU A 559 -17.50 -1.27 7.91
N ASP A 560 -17.84 -2.43 8.49
CA ASP A 560 -18.80 -2.52 9.59
C ASP A 560 -18.31 -1.78 10.85
N ARG A 561 -17.03 -1.90 11.20
CA ARG A 561 -16.41 -1.16 12.31
C ARG A 561 -16.42 0.34 12.07
N VAL A 562 -16.03 0.79 10.87
CA VAL A 562 -16.10 2.21 10.48
C VAL A 562 -17.53 2.72 10.62
N ALA A 563 -18.52 2.01 10.08
CA ALA A 563 -19.91 2.40 10.17
C ALA A 563 -20.41 2.47 11.62
N PHE A 564 -20.03 1.49 12.45
CA PHE A 564 -20.35 1.50 13.88
C PHE A 564 -19.72 2.68 14.62
N GLY A 565 -18.46 3.02 14.32
CA GLY A 565 -17.77 4.17 14.88
C GLY A 565 -18.44 5.49 14.50
N ILE A 566 -18.78 5.67 13.21
CA ILE A 566 -19.50 6.86 12.74
C ILE A 566 -20.88 6.97 13.42
N ALA A 567 -21.64 5.87 13.48
CA ALA A 567 -22.96 5.86 14.12
C ALA A 567 -22.88 6.15 15.63
N SER A 568 -21.84 5.65 16.32
CA SER A 568 -21.59 5.94 17.73
C SER A 568 -21.24 7.41 17.94
N GLY A 569 -20.35 7.98 17.13
CA GLY A 569 -19.97 9.39 17.25
C GLY A 569 -21.14 10.34 16.96
N ILE A 570 -22.01 9.98 16.00
CA ILE A 570 -23.27 10.69 15.76
C ILE A 570 -24.19 10.63 16.97
N ARG A 571 -24.37 9.44 17.56
CA ARG A 571 -25.21 9.27 18.76
C ARG A 571 -24.67 10.12 19.90
N ASP A 572 -23.38 10.07 20.17
CA ASP A 572 -22.75 10.78 21.28
C ASP A 572 -22.92 12.30 21.10
N ALA A 573 -22.67 12.82 19.90
CA ALA A 573 -22.92 14.23 19.58
C ALA A 573 -24.40 14.63 19.81
N LEU A 574 -25.36 13.79 19.42
CA LEU A 574 -26.79 14.06 19.66
C LEU A 574 -27.15 14.00 21.16
N GLN A 575 -26.54 13.11 21.94
CA GLN A 575 -26.75 12.99 23.39
C GLN A 575 -26.18 14.20 24.15
N ASP A 576 -25.07 14.75 23.67
CA ASP A 576 -24.47 15.96 24.22
C ASP A 576 -25.21 17.25 23.80
N GLY A 577 -26.34 17.13 23.09
CA GLY A 577 -27.19 18.24 22.67
C GLY A 577 -26.63 19.02 21.48
N LEU A 578 -25.66 18.47 20.75
CA LEU A 578 -25.00 19.15 19.65
C LEU A 578 -26.00 19.38 18.49
N GLY A 579 -26.20 20.65 18.14
CA GLY A 579 -27.15 21.03 17.09
C GLY A 579 -28.60 21.03 17.54
N ALA A 580 -28.91 21.05 18.85
CA ALA A 580 -30.28 21.17 19.36
C ALA A 580 -31.01 22.45 18.90
N ASP A 581 -30.28 23.55 18.69
CA ASP A 581 -30.81 24.87 18.29
C ASP A 581 -30.97 25.05 16.77
N TRP A 582 -31.02 23.98 15.98
CA TRP A 582 -31.05 24.03 14.50
C TRP A 582 -32.34 24.61 13.87
N ARG A 583 -33.37 24.91 14.69
CA ARG A 583 -34.69 25.35 14.22
C ARG A 583 -34.84 26.86 14.14
#